data_AF-A0A9N9AY26-F1
#
_entry.id   AF-A0A9N9AY26-F1
#
_cell.length_a   1.000
_cell.length_b   1.000
_cell.length_c   1.000
_cell.angle_alpha   90.00
_cell.angle_beta   90.00
_cell.angle_gamma   90.00
#
_symmetry.space_group_name_H-M   'P 1'
#
loop_
_entity.id
_entity.type
_entity.pdbx_description
1 polymer ?
#
loop_
_entity_poly.entity_id
_entity_poly.type
_entity_poly.pdbx_seq_one_letter_code
_entity_poly.pdbx_strand_id
1 'polypeptide(L)'
;MSKDTEFKNLNYWLEKSIVEKHIKYYEYLDFNHIKLIGEGSYGNVNLVKWRSTRLFALKSFNNNKQSLKEVIKELRLHRSVDDHENIIRLFGITKNGK
;
A
#
# COMPACT_ATOMS: atom_id res chain seq x y z
N MET A 1 -24.86 -5.42 -10.51
CA MET A 1 -23.59 -6.16 -10.29
C MET A 1 -23.51 -6.51 -8.81
N SER A 2 -23.16 -7.75 -8.45
CA SER A 2 -23.00 -8.14 -7.04
C SER A 2 -21.72 -7.56 -6.45
N LYS A 3 -21.70 -7.36 -5.12
CA LYS A 3 -20.51 -6.90 -4.37
C LYS A 3 -19.31 -7.85 -4.59
N ASP A 4 -19.59 -9.14 -4.77
CA ASP A 4 -18.56 -10.16 -5.02
C ASP A 4 -17.86 -10.00 -6.37
N THR A 5 -18.59 -9.60 -7.41
CA THR A 5 -18.02 -9.35 -8.74
C THR A 5 -17.13 -8.10 -8.72
N GLU A 6 -17.56 -7.04 -8.03
CA GLU A 6 -16.74 -5.82 -7.87
C GLU A 6 -15.45 -6.11 -7.09
N PHE A 7 -15.53 -6.86 -5.99
CA PHE A 7 -14.38 -7.26 -5.19
C PHE A 7 -13.37 -8.12 -5.98
N LYS A 8 -13.86 -9.09 -6.77
CA LYS A 8 -13.01 -9.90 -7.66
C LYS A 8 -12.29 -9.04 -8.71
N ASN A 9 -12.99 -8.08 -9.31
CA ASN A 9 -12.41 -7.18 -10.30
C ASN A 9 -11.30 -6.28 -9.71
N LEU A 10 -11.50 -5.80 -8.48
CA LEU A 10 -10.53 -4.97 -7.79
C LEU A 10 -9.25 -5.75 -7.43
N ASN A 11 -9.37 -6.98 -6.93
CA ASN A 11 -8.22 -7.85 -6.69
C ASN A 11 -7.47 -8.15 -7.98
N TYR A 12 -8.18 -8.52 -9.03
CA TYR A 12 -7.59 -8.81 -10.34
C TYR A 12 -6.81 -7.61 -10.88
N TRP A 13 -7.35 -6.40 -10.77
CA TRP A 13 -6.63 -5.19 -11.18
C TRP A 13 -5.33 -4.98 -10.38
N LEU A 14 -5.38 -5.20 -9.06
CA LEU A 14 -4.21 -5.02 -8.19
C LEU A 14 -3.12 -6.05 -8.52
N GLU A 15 -3.49 -7.33 -8.62
CA GLU A 15 -2.59 -8.42 -8.97
C GLU A 15 -1.96 -8.19 -10.34
N LYS A 16 -2.77 -7.85 -11.34
CA LYS A 16 -2.30 -7.53 -12.69
C LYS A 16 -1.30 -6.35 -12.66
N SER A 17 -1.59 -5.30 -11.89
CA SER A 17 -0.69 -4.13 -11.76
C SER A 17 0.66 -4.48 -11.13
N ILE A 18 0.70 -5.47 -10.23
CA ILE A 18 1.95 -6.00 -9.65
C ILE A 18 2.71 -6.84 -10.69
N VAL A 19 2.04 -7.77 -11.37
CA VAL A 19 2.64 -8.67 -12.36
C VAL A 19 3.21 -7.89 -13.54
N GLU A 20 2.49 -6.88 -14.02
CA GLU A 20 2.93 -5.97 -15.10
C GLU A 20 3.97 -4.94 -14.62
N LYS A 21 4.39 -4.99 -13.35
CA LYS A 21 5.39 -4.09 -12.74
C LYS A 21 5.01 -2.62 -12.76
N HIS A 22 3.74 -2.30 -12.94
CA HIS A 22 3.19 -0.95 -12.80
C HIS A 22 3.19 -0.47 -11.34
N ILE A 23 3.17 -1.42 -10.40
CA ILE A 23 3.29 -1.18 -8.97
C ILE A 23 4.37 -2.11 -8.44
N LYS A 24 5.39 -1.54 -7.81
CA LYS A 24 6.44 -2.34 -7.18
C LYS A 24 5.88 -3.06 -5.96
N TYR A 25 6.04 -4.37 -5.92
CA TYR A 25 5.75 -5.18 -4.74
C TYR A 25 7.02 -5.37 -3.92
N TYR A 26 6.87 -5.26 -2.61
CA TYR A 26 7.90 -5.57 -1.62
C TYR A 26 7.45 -6.77 -0.81
N GLU A 27 8.35 -7.71 -0.56
CA GLU A 27 8.12 -8.76 0.42
C GLU A 27 8.12 -8.14 1.82
N TYR A 28 7.06 -8.37 2.60
CA TYR A 28 6.95 -7.78 3.94
C TYR A 28 8.14 -8.17 4.83
N LEU A 29 8.65 -9.39 4.68
CA LEU A 29 9.78 -9.94 5.43
C LEU A 29 11.11 -9.20 5.15
N ASP A 30 11.21 -8.46 4.04
CA ASP A 30 12.39 -7.63 3.75
C ASP A 30 12.42 -6.35 4.60
N PHE A 31 11.33 -6.01 5.28
CA PHE A 31 11.26 -4.90 6.21
C PHE A 31 11.70 -5.35 7.61
N ASN A 32 12.62 -4.60 8.20
CA ASN A 32 13.08 -4.78 9.57
C ASN A 32 13.04 -3.45 10.34
N HIS A 33 13.30 -3.50 11.65
CA HIS A 33 13.25 -2.35 12.55
C HIS A 33 11.93 -1.56 12.44
N ILE A 34 10.81 -2.27 12.57
CA ILE A 34 9.46 -1.69 12.48
C ILE A 34 9.18 -0.88 13.74
N LYS A 35 8.99 0.43 13.57
CA LYS A 35 8.68 1.36 14.67
C LYS A 35 7.44 2.18 14.32
N LEU A 36 6.41 2.14 15.18
CA LEU A 36 5.25 3.01 15.04
C LEU A 36 5.67 4.48 15.14
N ILE A 37 5.27 5.29 14.17
CA ILE A 37 5.53 6.75 14.14
C ILE A 37 4.26 7.59 14.04
N GLY A 38 3.12 6.95 13.77
CA GLY A 38 1.83 7.62 13.76
C GLY A 38 0.69 6.61 13.75
N GLU A 39 -0.40 6.96 14.41
CA GLU A 39 -1.65 6.22 14.42
C GLU A 39 -2.79 7.18 14.13
N GLY A 40 -3.70 6.77 13.26
CA GLY A 40 -4.87 7.55 12.88
C GLY A 40 -6.10 6.67 12.78
N SER A 41 -7.24 7.31 12.48
CA SER A 41 -8.52 6.60 12.35
C SER A 41 -8.49 5.48 11.29
N TYR A 42 -7.71 5.65 10.23
CA TYR A 42 -7.65 4.74 9.08
C TYR A 42 -6.51 3.70 9.14
N GLY A 43 -5.66 3.77 10.16
CA GLY A 43 -4.58 2.81 10.37
C GLY A 43 -3.29 3.44 10.88
N ASN A 44 -2.20 2.70 10.75
CA ASN A 44 -0.93 3.00 11.40
C ASN A 44 0.15 3.32 10.37
N VAL A 45 1.09 4.17 10.74
CA VAL A 45 2.28 4.46 9.95
C VAL A 45 3.49 4.02 10.76
N ASN A 46 4.24 3.07 10.20
CA ASN A 46 5.47 2.56 10.80
C ASN A 46 6.68 3.02 9.99
N LEU A 47 7.72 3.50 10.66
CA LEU A 47 9.05 3.61 10.07
C LEU A 47 9.62 2.19 9.95
N VAL A 48 10.12 1.85 8.77
CA VAL A 48 10.76 0.55 8.50
C VAL A 48 12.08 0.75 7.76
N LYS A 49 13.03 -0.16 7.97
CA LYS A 49 14.23 -0.31 7.14
C LYS A 49 14.01 -1.45 6.15
N TRP A 50 14.17 -1.18 4.86
CA TRP A 50 14.19 -2.21 3.83
C TRP A 50 15.63 -2.65 3.56
N ARG A 51 15.91 -3.94 3.72
CA ARG A 51 17.25 -4.55 3.52
C ARG A 51 18.39 -3.77 4.18
N SER A 52 18.10 -3.16 5.34
CA SER A 52 19.05 -2.38 6.15
C SER A 52 19.71 -1.18 5.46
N THR A 53 19.23 -0.76 4.27
CA THR A 53 19.84 0.31 3.48
C THR A 53 18.95 1.55 3.38
N ARG A 54 17.63 1.36 3.28
CA ARG A 54 16.70 2.45 2.99
C ARG A 54 15.55 2.48 3.99
N LEU A 55 15.22 3.68 4.45
CA LEU A 55 14.06 3.93 5.31
C LEU A 55 12.81 4.18 4.48
N PHE A 56 11.69 3.65 4.94
CA PHE A 56 10.36 3.88 4.38
C PHE A 56 9.35 4.16 5.50
N ALA A 57 8.33 4.97 5.17
CA ALA A 57 7.10 5.01 5.94
C ALA A 57 6.14 3.95 5.38
N LEU A 58 5.82 2.94 6.18
CA LEU A 58 4.90 1.86 5.85
C LEU A 58 3.54 2.15 6.50
N LYS A 59 2.58 2.59 5.69
CA LYS A 59 1.19 2.78 6.11
C LYS A 59 0.44 1.45 6.00
N SER A 60 -0.12 0.98 7.11
CA SER A 60 -1.07 -0.14 7.15
C SER A 60 -2.48 0.39 7.31
N PHE A 61 -3.45 -0.29 6.69
CA PHE A 61 -4.86 0.05 6.76
C PHE A 61 -5.56 -0.89 7.73
N ASN A 62 -6.48 -0.33 8.54
CA ASN A 62 -7.30 -1.16 9.43
C ASN A 62 -8.41 -1.84 8.62
N ASN A 63 -8.33 -3.16 8.45
CA ASN A 63 -9.29 -3.95 7.67
C ASN A 63 -10.75 -3.84 8.17
N ASN A 64 -10.96 -3.45 9.43
CA ASN A 64 -12.31 -3.24 9.97
C ASN A 64 -12.89 -1.87 9.60
N LYS A 65 -12.04 -0.92 9.21
CA LYS A 65 -12.41 0.48 8.97
C LYS A 65 -12.28 0.90 7.51
N GLN A 66 -11.42 0.24 6.73
CA GLN A 66 -11.17 0.60 5.34
C GLN A 66 -11.29 -0.63 4.43
N SER A 67 -12.13 -0.49 3.41
CA SER A 67 -12.35 -1.52 2.41
C SER A 67 -11.20 -1.56 1.40
N LEU A 68 -10.97 -2.72 0.78
CA LEU A 68 -10.02 -2.86 -0.33
C LEU A 68 -10.29 -1.86 -1.47
N LYS A 69 -11.57 -1.52 -1.70
CA LYS A 69 -11.98 -0.52 -2.68
C LYS A 69 -11.42 0.87 -2.37
N GLU A 70 -11.47 1.29 -1.12
CA GLU A 70 -10.93 2.58 -0.68
C GLU A 70 -9.41 2.60 -0.76
N VAL A 71 -8.74 1.51 -0.38
CA VAL A 71 -7.28 1.37 -0.52
C VAL A 71 -6.86 1.47 -1.99
N ILE A 72 -7.56 0.78 -2.90
CA ILE A 72 -7.28 0.85 -4.35
C ILE A 72 -7.59 2.25 -4.90
N LYS A 73 -8.62 2.94 -4.39
CA LYS A 73 -8.92 4.32 -4.79
C LYS A 73 -7.79 5.27 -4.40
N GLU A 74 -7.31 5.19 -3.16
CA GLU A 74 -6.16 5.98 -2.66
C GLU A 74 -4.91 5.70 -3.50
N LEU A 75 -4.62 4.42 -3.74
CA LEU A 75 -3.51 3.96 -4.57
C LEU A 75 -3.55 4.53 -6.00
N ARG A 76 -4.73 4.56 -6.63
CA ARG A 76 -4.90 5.12 -7.99
C ARG A 76 -4.71 6.62 -8.02
N LEU A 77 -5.30 7.34 -7.06
CA LEU A 77 -5.16 8.79 -6.93
C LEU A 77 -3.70 9.20 -6.71
N HIS A 78 -3.00 8.47 -5.84
CA HIS A 78 -1.59 8.72 -5.58
C HIS A 78 -0.75 8.54 -6.86
N ARG A 79 -1.01 7.47 -7.61
CA ARG A 79 -0.31 7.19 -8.88
C ARG A 79 -0.60 8.21 -9.98
N SER A 80 -1.77 8.85 -9.99
CA SER A 80 -2.07 9.87 -11.01
C SER A 80 -1.31 11.19 -10.82
N VAL A 81 -0.59 11.34 -9.69
CA VAL A 81 0.17 12.55 -9.34
C VAL A 81 1.59 12.23 -8.87
N ASP A 82 2.13 11.04 -9.18
CA ASP A 82 3.44 10.54 -8.71
C ASP A 82 4.65 11.24 -9.36
N ASP A 83 4.40 12.18 -10.28
CA ASP A 83 5.39 13.00 -10.98
C ASP A 83 5.60 14.38 -10.35
N HIS A 84 4.80 14.76 -9.34
CA HIS A 84 4.87 16.08 -8.72
C HIS A 84 5.84 16.12 -7.53
N GLU A 85 6.82 17.02 -7.59
CA GLU A 85 7.91 17.14 -6.59
C GLU A 85 7.42 17.41 -5.14
N ASN A 86 6.32 18.14 -4.99
CA ASN A 86 5.74 18.48 -3.67
C ASN A 86 4.71 17.45 -3.15
N ILE A 87 4.53 16.32 -3.84
CA ILE A 87 3.67 15.22 -3.39
C ILE A 87 4.57 14.05 -2.98
N ILE A 88 4.30 13.47 -1.81
CA ILE A 88 5.05 12.30 -1.32
C ILE A 88 4.96 11.20 -2.38
N ARG A 89 6.07 10.56 -2.74
CA ARG A 89 6.07 9.47 -3.73
C ARG A 89 5.59 8.14 -3.15
N LEU A 90 4.77 7.41 -3.90
CA LEU A 90 4.46 6.03 -3.57
C LEU A 90 5.53 5.08 -4.13
N PHE A 91 6.28 4.42 -3.25
CA PHE A 91 7.35 3.51 -3.68
C PHE A 91 6.89 2.11 -4.06
N GLY A 92 5.72 1.69 -3.59
CA GLY A 92 5.17 0.36 -3.83
C GLY A 92 4.25 -0.10 -2.71
N ILE A 93 3.92 -1.39 -2.74
CA ILE A 93 2.99 -2.01 -1.79
C ILE A 93 3.57 -3.33 -1.26
N THR A 94 2.98 -3.82 -0.18
CA THR A 94 3.26 -5.14 0.41
C THR A 94 1.95 -5.75 0.87
N LYS A 95 1.89 -7.08 0.95
CA LYS A 95 0.79 -7.82 1.56
C LYS A 95 1.32 -8.59 2.78
N ASN A 96 0.44 -8.93 3.73
CA ASN A 96 0.76 -9.78 4.88
C ASN A 96 1.78 -9.18 5.88
N GLY A 97 1.50 -8.00 6.41
CA GLY A 97 2.05 -7.65 7.72
C GLY A 97 1.29 -8.42 8.79
N LYS A 98 2.00 -9.19 9.63
CA LYS A 98 1.39 -9.82 10.80
C LYS A 98 0.69 -8.79 11.68
#